data_AF-A0A2W6NNE0-F1
#
_entry.id   AF-A0A2W6NNE0-F1
#
_cell.length_a   1.000
_cell.length_b   1.000
_cell.length_c   1.000
_cell.angle_alpha   90.00
_cell.angle_beta   90.00
_cell.angle_gamma   90.00
#
_symmetry.space_group_name_H-M   'P 1'
#
loop_
_entity.id
_entity.type
_entity.pdbx_description
1 polymer ?
#
loop_
_entity_poly.entity_id
_entity_poly.type
_entity_poly.pdbx_seq_one_letter_code
_entity_poly.pdbx_strand_id
1 'polypeptide(L)' 'MLIIDLENGEETFTDVDEAVEFCEKEFGYKGFMWDAVKRKCNLNQLCELLRADEICAWIHP' A
#
# COMPACT_ATOMS: atom_id res chain seq x y z
N MET A 1 1.88 -3.94 11.11
CA MET A 1 2.81 -3.07 10.37
C MET A 1 2.88 -3.56 8.94
N LEU A 2 2.73 -2.68 7.95
CA LEU A 2 2.87 -3.01 6.53
C LEU A 2 4.31 -2.82 6.11
N ILE A 3 4.87 -3.79 5.39
CA ILE A 3 6.21 -3.73 4.82
C ILE A 3 6.07 -3.91 3.31
N ILE A 4 6.67 -3.01 2.53
CA ILE A 4 6.70 -3.02 1.07
C ILE A 4 8.16 -3.14 0.65
N ASP A 5 8.50 -4.21 -0.05
CA ASP A 5 9.83 -4.45 -0.59
C ASP A 5 9.93 -3.82 -1.99
N LEU A 6 10.87 -2.89 -2.12
CA LEU A 6 11.13 -2.10 -3.33
C LEU A 6 12.51 -2.44 -3.86
N GLU A 7 12.77 -2.10 -5.12
CA GLU A 7 14.09 -2.33 -5.73
C GLU A 7 15.24 -1.61 -4.99
N ASN A 8 14.93 -0.51 -4.28
CA ASN A 8 15.90 0.31 -3.55
C ASN A 8 15.94 0.04 -2.03
N GLY A 9 15.13 -0.90 -1.52
CA GLY A 9 15.04 -1.22 -0.09
C GLY A 9 13.61 -1.47 0.38
N GLU A 10 13.44 -1.64 1.68
CA GLU A 10 12.13 -1.89 2.29
C GLU A 10 11.56 -0.60 2.90
N GLU A 11 10.29 -0.31 2.60
CA GLU A 11 9.52 0.76 3.22
C GLU A 11 8.50 0.19 4.21
N THR A 12 8.38 0.83 5.37
CA THR A 12 7.59 0.31 6.50
C THR A 12 6.54 1.33 6.96
N PHE A 13 5.29 0.87 7.11
CA PHE A 13 4.17 1.73 7.47
C PHE A 13 3.38 1.18 8.65
N THR A 14 3.11 2.03 9.63
CA THR A 14 2.18 1.74 10.75
C THR A 14 0.84 2.43 10.59
N ASP A 15 0.77 3.45 9.74
CA ASP A 15 -0.43 4.21 9.44
C ASP A 15 -0.89 3.96 7.99
N VAL A 16 -2.20 3.81 7.79
CA VAL A 16 -2.76 3.50 6.47
C VAL A 16 -2.75 4.70 5.54
N ASP A 17 -2.91 5.93 6.06
CA ASP A 17 -2.92 7.13 5.24
C ASP A 17 -1.52 7.40 4.68
N GLU A 18 -0.47 7.20 5.49
CA GLU A 18 0.93 7.28 5.04
C GLU A 18 1.24 6.24 3.96
N ALA A 19 0.81 4.99 4.17
CA ALA A 19 1.01 3.92 3.19
C ALA A 19 0.28 4.17 1.87
N VAL A 20 -0.95 4.69 1.94
CA VAL A 20 -1.74 5.06 0.74
C VAL A 20 -1.05 6.20 -0.01
N GLU A 21 -0.62 7.25 0.68
CA GLU A 21 0.08 8.38 0.05
C GLU A 21 1.38 7.94 -0.63
N PHE A 22 2.13 7.03 0.01
CA PHE A 22 3.30 6.40 -0.60
C PHE A 22 2.94 5.66 -1.89
N CYS A 23 1.88 4.83 -1.84
CA CYS A 23 1.44 4.05 -2.99
C CYS A 23 1.00 4.94 -4.16
N GLU A 24 0.34 6.07 -3.89
CA GLU A 24 -0.04 7.05 -4.92
C GLU A 24 1.17 7.66 -5.62
N LYS A 25 2.24 7.94 -4.86
CA LYS A 25 3.47 8.56 -5.37
C LYS A 25 4.36 7.57 -6.12
N GLU A 26 4.57 6.39 -5.54
CA GLU A 26 5.53 5.40 -6.05
C GLU A 26 4.94 4.56 -7.19
N PHE A 27 3.71 4.07 -7.02
CA PHE A 27 3.05 3.18 -7.98
C PHE A 27 2.03 3.90 -8.87
N GLY A 28 1.75 5.18 -8.60
CA GLY A 28 0.87 6.00 -9.43
C GLY A 28 -0.62 5.67 -9.28
N TYR A 29 -1.02 5.03 -8.17
CA TYR A 29 -2.43 4.77 -7.89
C TYR A 29 -3.23 6.07 -7.87
N LYS A 30 -4.28 6.15 -8.68
CA LYS A 30 -5.14 7.33 -8.81
C LYS A 30 -6.49 7.01 -9.42
N GLY A 31 -7.43 7.92 -9.21
CA GLY A 31 -8.74 7.90 -9.86
C GLY A 31 -9.86 7.34 -8.97
N PHE A 32 -11.07 7.36 -9.51
CA PHE A 32 -12.31 7.12 -8.75
C PHE A 32 -12.34 5.78 -8.00
N MET A 33 -11.80 4.73 -8.60
CA MET A 33 -11.76 3.39 -7.99
C MET A 33 -10.81 3.37 -6.79
N TRP A 34 -9.66 4.02 -6.89
CA TRP A 34 -8.69 4.16 -5.80
C TRP A 34 -9.22 5.04 -4.66
N ASP A 35 -9.88 6.16 -4.98
CA ASP A 35 -10.53 7.02 -3.98
C ASP A 35 -11.59 6.26 -3.16
N ALA A 36 -12.29 5.32 -3.77
CA ALA A 36 -13.25 4.46 -3.09
C ALA A 36 -12.55 3.45 -2.16
N VAL A 37 -11.41 2.89 -2.60
CA VAL A 37 -10.57 2.00 -1.79
C VAL A 37 -10.04 2.75 -0.57
N LYS A 38 -9.40 3.90 -0.74
CA LYS A 38 -8.75 4.64 0.36
C LYS A 38 -9.69 4.96 1.53
N ARG A 39 -10.96 5.26 1.24
CA ARG A 39 -11.95 5.61 2.28
C ARG A 39 -12.30 4.48 3.25
N LYS A 40 -12.04 3.24 2.87
CA LYS A 40 -12.36 2.05 3.67
C LYS A 40 -11.18 1.10 3.84
N CYS A 41 -10.03 1.44 3.27
CA CYS A 41 -8.85 0.60 3.27
C CYS A 41 -8.22 0.56 4.66
N ASN A 42 -7.68 -0.60 5.02
CA ASN A 42 -6.77 -0.76 6.15
C ASN A 42 -5.46 -1.40 5.65
N LEU A 43 -4.42 -1.43 6.48
CA LEU A 43 -3.11 -1.95 6.07
C LEU A 43 -3.16 -3.38 5.50
N ASN A 44 -4.03 -4.25 6.03
CA ASN A 44 -4.17 -5.62 5.50
C ASN A 44 -4.76 -5.62 4.09
N GLN A 45 -5.80 -4.84 3.85
CA GLN A 45 -6.42 -4.72 2.54
C GLN A 45 -5.48 -4.06 1.52
N LEU A 46 -4.72 -3.06 1.96
CA LEU A 46 -3.69 -2.43 1.14
C LEU A 46 -2.61 -3.45 0.76
N CYS A 47 -2.16 -4.27 1.73
CA CYS A 47 -1.21 -5.34 1.49
C CYS A 47 -1.71 -6.35 0.44
N GLU A 48 -2.98 -6.77 0.53
CA GLU A 48 -3.57 -7.69 -0.46
C GLU A 48 -3.65 -7.07 -1.85
N LEU A 49 -3.99 -5.78 -1.94
CA LEU A 49 -4.05 -5.04 -3.20
C LEU A 49 -2.68 -4.94 -3.85
N LEU A 50 -1.66 -4.55 -3.08
CA LEU A 50 -0.28 -4.50 -3.56
C LEU A 50 0.18 -5.85 -4.11
N ARG A 51 -0.09 -6.93 -3.37
CA ARG A 51 0.25 -8.30 -3.83
C ARG A 51 -0.50 -8.72 -5.08
N ALA A 52 -1.74 -8.26 -5.26
CA ALA A 52 -2.52 -8.53 -6.48
C ALA A 52 -1.92 -7.83 -7.70
N ASP A 53 -1.27 -6.68 -7.51
CA ASP A 53 -0.51 -5.95 -8.52
C ASP A 53 0.95 -6.40 -8.62
N GLU A 54 1.26 -7.59 -8.11
CA GLU A 54 2.61 -8.21 -8.12
C GLU A 54 3.67 -7.42 -7.33
N ILE A 55 3.26 -6.50 -6.45
CA ILE A 55 4.13 -5.77 -5.53
C ILE A 55 4.38 -6.65 -4.30
N CYS A 56 5.65 -6.80 -3.94
CA CYS A 56 6.06 -7.60 -2.78
C CYS A 56 5.75 -6.84 -1.49
N ALA A 57 4.66 -7.20 -0.82
CA ALA A 57 4.25 -6.59 0.44
C ALA A 57 3.76 -7.65 1.45
N TRP A 58 4.00 -7.43 2.74
CA TRP A 58 3.51 -8.28 3.81
C TRP A 58 3.18 -7.50 5.09
N ILE A 59 2.39 -8.15 5.96
CA ILE A 59 2.04 -7.60 7.27
C ILE A 59 2.89 -8.29 8.32
N HIS A 60 3.67 -7.49 9.04
CA HIS A 60 4.34 -7.92 10.26
C HIS A 60 3.44 -7.63 11.47
N PRO A 61 3.26 -8.60 12.40
CA PRO A 61 2.51 -8.39 13.64
C PRO A 61 3.14 -7.32 14.53
#